data_AF-A0AAW9SPQ7-F1
#
_entry.id   AF-A0AAW9SPQ7-F1
#
_cell.length_a   1.000
_cell.length_b   1.000
_cell.length_c   1.000
_cell.angle_alpha   90.00
_cell.angle_beta   90.00
_cell.angle_gamma   90.00
#
_symmetry.space_group_name_H-M   'P 1'
#
loop_
_entity.id
_entity.type
_entity.pdbx_description
1 polymer ?
#
loop_
_entity_poly.entity_id
_entity_poly.type
_entity_poly.pdbx_seq_one_letter_code
_entity_poly.pdbx_strand_id
1 'polypeptide(L)'
;MRLGDMQEVSHKDFWIIEGALAKQGTTYVYGMSKMGKSFFVSQVINAALQGTDLLNLRTYEKVDSVLILTTDAGSDLEYKMRLDALGTDPERVYIRKLDTATSEVPWEDIAGDANTIGFGLVVVDHATALVEGEINYREGWVRLYEHLARFNAPTVLVGHSTDSRQEGKQIKRPAGNAAATQFARARVFLNAPGGLVQSPKRVLEFQANNAEVEPIHCVKDKHGFLVVDSEVPKESTKKRQRSEQAKDLNALVRDLATKAPRGLNKSEAARRVTEQLLSVHGIERKADSIRNILNRSESLAWNEETGSWEAV
;
A
#
# COMPACT_ATOMS: atom_id res chain seq x y z
N MET A 1 2.99 -36.02 4.45
CA MET A 1 1.84 -35.63 5.28
C MET A 1 0.59 -35.72 4.44
N ARG A 2 -0.50 -36.36 4.91
CA ARG A 2 -1.77 -36.38 4.17
C ARG A 2 -2.64 -35.21 4.64
N LEU A 3 -3.48 -34.66 3.76
CA LEU A 3 -4.32 -33.50 4.07
C LEU A 3 -5.26 -33.77 5.27
N GLY A 4 -5.76 -35.00 5.41
CA GLY A 4 -6.62 -35.40 6.53
C GLY A 4 -5.91 -35.51 7.89
N ASP A 5 -4.58 -35.47 7.91
CA ASP A 5 -3.78 -35.49 9.14
C ASP A 5 -3.37 -34.07 9.58
N MET A 6 -3.75 -33.03 8.81
CA MET A 6 -3.42 -31.64 9.10
C MET A 6 -4.40 -31.02 10.09
N GLN A 7 -3.89 -30.13 10.92
CA GLN A 7 -4.69 -29.36 11.88
C GLN A 7 -5.60 -28.39 11.14
N GLU A 8 -6.73 -28.04 11.76
CA GLU A 8 -7.58 -26.96 11.26
C GLU A 8 -6.79 -25.65 11.23
N VAL A 9 -6.88 -24.94 10.10
CA VAL A 9 -6.09 -23.74 9.84
C VAL A 9 -6.83 -22.51 10.35
N SER A 10 -6.12 -21.64 11.04
CA SER A 10 -6.64 -20.41 11.64
C SER A 10 -5.73 -19.21 11.35
N HIS A 11 -6.17 -17.99 11.70
CA HIS A 11 -5.41 -16.77 11.44
C HIS A 11 -4.00 -16.79 12.06
N LYS A 12 -3.84 -17.35 13.26
CA LYS A 12 -2.53 -17.46 13.95
C LYS A 12 -1.50 -18.29 13.18
N ASP A 13 -1.95 -19.16 12.27
CA ASP A 13 -1.07 -20.00 11.47
C ASP A 13 -0.41 -19.19 10.33
N PHE A 14 -0.96 -18.02 10.01
CA PHE A 14 -0.48 -17.13 8.96
C PHE A 14 0.16 -15.85 9.46
N TRP A 15 -0.12 -15.42 10.69
CA TRP A 15 0.19 -14.07 11.17
C TRP A 15 0.94 -14.07 12.49
N ILE A 16 1.96 -13.22 12.59
CA ILE A 16 2.53 -12.77 13.86
C ILE A 16 1.76 -11.54 14.33
N ILE A 17 1.55 -10.58 13.43
CA ILE A 17 0.66 -9.42 13.63
C ILE A 17 -0.33 -9.40 12.47
N GLU A 18 -1.63 -9.37 12.79
CA GLU A 18 -2.69 -9.49 11.79
C GLU A 18 -2.55 -8.45 10.65
N GLY A 19 -2.41 -8.92 9.41
CA GLY A 19 -2.25 -8.09 8.21
C GLY A 19 -0.89 -7.36 8.10
N ALA A 20 -0.21 -7.06 9.21
CA ALA A 20 1.01 -6.27 9.26
C ALA A 20 2.31 -7.08 9.27
N LEU A 21 2.28 -8.34 9.71
CA LEU A 21 3.45 -9.21 9.73
C LEU A 21 3.05 -10.68 9.55
N ALA A 22 3.25 -11.21 8.35
CA ALA A 22 3.07 -12.62 8.05
C ALA A 22 4.07 -13.49 8.83
N LYS A 23 3.60 -14.65 9.29
CA LYS A 23 4.42 -15.66 10.00
C LYS A 23 5.43 -16.36 9.10
N GLN A 24 5.13 -16.45 7.81
CA GLN A 24 5.99 -17.07 6.81
C GLN A 24 6.11 -16.18 5.57
N GLY A 25 7.29 -16.16 4.98
CA GLY A 25 7.60 -15.38 3.79
C GLY A 25 7.77 -13.88 4.06
N THR A 26 7.54 -13.06 3.03
CA THR A 26 7.82 -11.62 3.09
C THR A 26 6.55 -10.79 3.22
N THR A 27 6.56 -9.86 4.17
CA THR A 27 5.61 -8.74 4.23
C THR A 27 6.24 -7.51 3.59
N TYR A 28 5.61 -6.95 2.56
CA TYR A 28 6.13 -5.79 1.84
C TYR A 28 5.46 -4.50 2.31
N VAL A 29 6.22 -3.64 3.00
CA VAL A 29 5.79 -2.32 3.46
C VAL A 29 6.25 -1.27 2.47
N TYR A 30 5.32 -0.54 1.86
CA TYR A 30 5.66 0.42 0.82
C TYR A 30 4.82 1.69 0.86
N GLY A 31 5.31 2.72 0.17
CA GLY A 31 4.75 4.07 0.17
C GLY A 31 5.76 5.10 -0.29
N MET A 32 5.32 6.33 -0.54
CA MET A 32 6.20 7.41 -1.01
C MET A 32 7.33 7.66 -0.01
N SER A 33 8.39 8.32 -0.48
CA SER A 33 9.45 8.78 0.41
C SER A 33 8.89 9.67 1.53
N LYS A 34 9.48 9.60 2.73
CA LYS A 34 9.09 10.38 3.91
C LYS A 34 7.66 10.16 4.43
N MET A 35 6.98 9.09 3.99
CA MET A 35 5.68 8.73 4.54
C MET A 35 5.73 8.20 5.98
N GLY A 36 6.91 7.79 6.47
CA GLY A 36 7.09 7.23 7.82
C GLY A 36 7.08 5.70 7.85
N LYS A 37 7.49 5.05 6.75
CA LYS A 37 7.58 3.59 6.66
C LYS A 37 8.50 3.01 7.73
N SER A 38 9.69 3.58 7.90
CA SER A 38 10.65 3.16 8.93
C SER A 38 10.09 3.34 10.35
N PHE A 39 9.29 4.37 10.62
CA PHE A 39 8.58 4.53 11.90
C PHE A 39 7.56 3.40 12.11
N PHE A 40 6.73 3.11 11.11
CA PHE A 40 5.79 1.98 11.18
C PHE A 40 6.52 0.64 11.38
N VAL A 41 7.60 0.41 10.65
CA VAL A 41 8.43 -0.80 10.79
C VAL A 41 9.05 -0.88 12.18
N SER A 42 9.54 0.21 12.77
CA SER A 42 9.98 0.22 14.17
C SER A 42 8.85 -0.17 15.14
N GLN A 43 7.61 0.28 14.89
CA GLN A 43 6.45 -0.12 15.70
C GLN A 43 6.12 -1.62 15.52
N VAL A 44 6.22 -2.15 14.29
CA VAL A 44 6.08 -3.60 14.01
C VAL A 44 7.13 -4.41 14.76
N ILE A 45 8.40 -4.01 14.71
CA ILE A 45 9.52 -4.65 15.42
C ILE A 45 9.23 -4.68 16.92
N ASN A 46 8.87 -3.53 17.50
CA ASN A 46 8.59 -3.44 18.93
C ASN A 46 7.39 -4.31 19.34
N ALA A 47 6.28 -4.24 18.58
CA ALA A 47 5.10 -5.06 18.83
C ALA A 47 5.40 -6.57 18.76
N ALA A 48 6.15 -7.01 17.73
CA ALA A 48 6.55 -8.40 17.57
C ALA A 48 7.50 -8.87 18.68
N LEU A 49 8.45 -8.03 19.11
CA LEU A 49 9.37 -8.37 20.20
C LEU A 49 8.68 -8.41 21.57
N GLN A 50 7.66 -7.59 21.79
CA GLN A 50 6.93 -7.52 23.07
C GLN A 50 5.72 -8.45 23.12
N GLY A 51 5.21 -8.89 21.98
CA GLY A 51 3.94 -9.62 21.89
C GLY A 51 2.72 -8.72 22.16
N THR A 52 2.83 -7.42 21.89
CA THR A 52 1.75 -6.44 22.11
C THR A 52 1.02 -6.11 20.82
N ASP A 53 -0.25 -5.72 20.93
CA ASP A 53 -1.05 -5.32 19.76
C ASP A 53 -0.51 -4.03 19.12
N LEU A 54 -0.61 -3.96 17.79
CA LEU A 54 -0.10 -2.84 16.98
C LEU A 54 -1.28 -2.08 16.36
N LEU A 55 -1.54 -0.84 16.79
CA LEU A 55 -2.58 0.01 16.16
C LEU A 55 -3.96 -0.67 16.09
N ASN A 56 -4.33 -1.41 17.14
CA ASN A 56 -5.51 -2.28 17.23
C ASN A 56 -5.48 -3.54 16.33
N LEU A 57 -4.33 -3.88 15.75
CA LEU A 57 -4.07 -5.17 15.13
C LEU A 57 -3.60 -6.15 16.19
N ARG A 58 -4.23 -7.33 16.20
CA ARG A 58 -3.90 -8.38 17.14
C ARG A 58 -2.53 -8.97 16.84
N THR A 59 -1.73 -9.14 17.87
CA THR A 59 -0.48 -9.92 17.83
C THR A 59 -0.77 -11.33 18.34
N TYR A 60 -0.43 -12.32 17.51
CA TYR A 60 -0.66 -13.74 17.82
C TYR A 60 0.57 -14.41 18.43
N GLU A 61 1.77 -13.95 18.03
CA GLU A 61 3.03 -14.55 18.44
C GLU A 61 4.08 -13.47 18.71
N LYS A 62 5.06 -13.81 19.54
CA LYS A 62 6.22 -12.97 19.83
C LYS A 62 7.44 -13.56 19.13
N VAL A 63 8.33 -12.68 18.65
CA VAL A 63 9.65 -13.07 18.13
C VAL A 63 10.72 -12.79 19.17
N ASP A 64 11.80 -13.58 19.20
CA ASP A 64 12.83 -13.47 20.23
C ASP A 64 13.88 -12.39 19.93
N SER A 65 14.27 -12.22 18.67
CA SER A 65 15.25 -11.22 18.24
C SER A 65 15.01 -10.79 16.78
N VAL A 66 15.55 -9.63 16.41
CA VAL A 66 15.37 -9.04 15.06
C VAL A 66 16.73 -8.66 14.46
N LEU A 67 16.90 -8.97 13.17
CA LEU A 67 17.98 -8.43 12.33
C LEU A 67 17.42 -7.35 11.40
N ILE A 68 18.03 -6.17 11.40
CA ILE A 68 17.72 -5.06 10.50
C ILE A 68 18.89 -4.87 9.54
N LEU A 69 18.63 -5.08 8.26
CA LEU A 69 19.55 -4.83 7.16
C LEU A 69 19.24 -3.46 6.54
N THR A 70 20.15 -2.51 6.69
CA THR A 70 19.95 -1.13 6.20
C THR A 70 20.89 -0.80 5.05
N THR A 71 20.43 -0.09 4.03
CA THR A 71 21.25 0.34 2.89
C THR A 71 21.69 1.80 2.96
N ASP A 72 20.84 2.68 3.50
CA ASP A 72 21.10 4.12 3.43
C ASP A 72 22.04 4.59 4.55
N ALA A 73 22.83 5.62 4.26
CA ALA A 73 23.72 6.21 5.25
C ALA A 73 22.93 6.79 6.44
N GLY A 74 23.32 6.43 7.66
CA GLY A 74 22.70 6.90 8.90
C GLY A 74 21.40 6.19 9.29
N SER A 75 20.90 5.26 8.48
CA SER A 75 19.68 4.50 8.80
C SER A 75 19.80 3.69 10.09
N ASP A 76 21.00 3.21 10.39
CA ASP A 76 21.34 2.52 11.64
C ASP A 76 21.09 3.42 12.86
N LEU A 77 21.59 4.66 12.83
CA LEU A 77 21.36 5.65 13.88
C LEU A 77 19.89 6.04 14.00
N GLU A 78 19.20 6.18 12.86
CA GLU A 78 17.77 6.50 12.89
C GLU A 78 16.92 5.35 13.46
N TYR A 79 17.21 4.10 13.11
CA TYR A 79 16.55 2.92 13.70
C TYR A 79 16.83 2.82 15.18
N LYS A 80 18.09 3.02 15.60
CA LYS A 80 18.45 3.09 17.02
C LYS A 80 17.60 4.13 17.75
N MET A 81 17.56 5.37 17.26
CA MET A 81 16.78 6.45 17.87
C MET A 81 15.29 6.09 18.00
N ARG A 82 14.69 5.49 16.94
CA ARG A 82 13.27 5.12 16.94
C ARG A 82 12.97 3.97 17.91
N LEU A 83 13.80 2.94 17.92
CA LEU A 83 13.61 1.77 18.78
C LEU A 83 13.87 2.11 20.25
N ASP A 84 14.88 2.95 20.54
CA ASP A 84 15.11 3.51 21.88
C ASP A 84 13.87 4.29 22.36
N ALA A 85 13.28 5.13 21.49
CA ALA A 85 12.08 5.90 21.81
C ALA A 85 10.83 5.03 22.06
N LEU A 86 10.79 3.82 21.50
CA LEU A 86 9.72 2.84 21.75
C LEU A 86 9.99 1.97 22.99
N GLY A 87 11.14 2.12 23.65
CA GLY A 87 11.55 1.27 24.76
C GLY A 87 11.86 -0.17 24.35
N THR A 88 12.29 -0.37 23.09
CA THR A 88 12.72 -1.68 22.60
C THR A 88 14.01 -2.11 23.30
N ASP A 89 14.09 -3.38 23.70
CA ASP A 89 15.29 -3.95 24.29
C ASP A 89 16.43 -4.03 23.24
N PRO A 90 17.53 -3.28 23.42
CA PRO A 90 18.61 -3.22 22.45
C PRO A 90 19.35 -4.56 22.29
N GLU A 91 19.35 -5.42 23.30
CA GLU A 91 20.03 -6.73 23.23
C GLU A 91 19.31 -7.72 22.29
N ARG A 92 18.08 -7.38 21.88
CA ARG A 92 17.24 -8.21 21.00
C ARG A 92 17.19 -7.67 19.57
N VAL A 93 17.95 -6.61 19.26
CA VAL A 93 17.97 -5.97 17.94
C VAL A 93 19.39 -5.87 17.42
N TYR A 94 19.59 -6.38 16.22
CA TYR A 94 20.86 -6.34 15.51
C TYR A 94 20.69 -5.51 14.26
N ILE A 95 21.58 -4.55 14.04
CA ILE A 95 21.55 -3.70 12.85
C ILE A 95 22.83 -3.93 12.06
N ARG A 96 22.69 -4.35 10.80
CA ARG A 96 23.80 -4.53 9.87
C ARG A 96 23.60 -3.61 8.67
N LYS A 97 24.54 -2.70 8.47
CA LYS A 97 24.57 -1.89 7.26
C LYS A 97 25.13 -2.73 6.11
N LEU A 98 24.42 -2.74 4.99
CA LEU A 98 24.86 -3.37 3.76
C LEU A 98 25.67 -2.38 2.95
N ASP A 99 26.82 -2.81 2.44
CA ASP A 99 27.56 -2.06 1.45
C ASP A 99 26.96 -2.35 0.08
N THR A 100 26.27 -1.35 -0.48
CA THR A 100 25.69 -1.42 -1.83
C THR A 100 26.56 -0.73 -2.88
N ALA A 101 27.71 -0.16 -2.48
CA ALA A 101 28.65 0.52 -3.37
C ALA A 101 29.68 -0.46 -3.95
N THR A 102 30.04 -1.50 -3.18
CA THR A 102 30.84 -2.62 -3.65
C THR A 102 29.92 -3.70 -4.21
N SER A 103 30.19 -4.19 -5.42
CA SER A 103 29.45 -5.26 -6.11
C SER A 103 28.96 -6.40 -5.20
N GLU A 104 27.71 -6.83 -5.44
CA GLU A 104 26.95 -7.98 -4.91
C GLU A 104 26.92 -8.15 -3.38
N VAL A 105 25.73 -8.00 -2.80
CA VAL A 105 25.49 -8.26 -1.38
C VAL A 105 25.67 -9.76 -1.11
N PRO A 106 26.48 -10.18 -0.12
CA PRO A 106 26.76 -11.60 0.16
C PRO A 106 25.58 -12.26 0.88
N TRP A 107 24.48 -12.46 0.17
CA TRP A 107 23.21 -12.94 0.73
C TRP A 107 23.32 -14.32 1.38
N GLU A 108 24.16 -15.21 0.84
CA GLU A 108 24.37 -16.54 1.40
C GLU A 108 24.97 -16.47 2.80
N ASP A 109 26.04 -15.68 2.97
CA ASP A 109 26.69 -15.51 4.26
C ASP A 109 25.77 -14.81 5.26
N ILE A 110 25.07 -13.75 4.82
CA ILE A 110 24.12 -13.02 5.67
C ILE A 110 22.99 -13.93 6.15
N ALA A 111 22.41 -14.74 5.26
CA ALA A 111 21.36 -15.68 5.62
C ALA A 111 21.90 -16.81 6.51
N GLY A 112 23.09 -17.33 6.22
CA GLY A 112 23.78 -18.34 7.03
C GLY A 112 24.01 -17.88 8.47
N ASP A 113 24.57 -16.67 8.64
CA ASP A 113 24.76 -16.03 9.94
C ASP A 113 23.43 -15.84 10.67
N ALA A 114 22.43 -15.28 9.98
CA ALA A 114 21.13 -14.99 10.56
C ALA A 114 20.40 -16.25 11.04
N ASN A 115 20.47 -17.32 10.24
CA ASN A 115 19.88 -18.62 10.56
C ASN A 115 20.62 -19.32 11.70
N THR A 116 21.95 -19.16 11.79
CA THR A 116 22.77 -19.72 12.87
C THR A 116 22.50 -19.02 14.20
N ILE A 117 22.35 -17.70 14.19
CA ILE A 117 21.98 -16.91 15.37
C ILE A 117 20.52 -17.18 15.78
N GLY A 118 19.66 -17.50 14.81
CA GLY A 118 18.26 -17.84 15.05
C GLY A 118 17.36 -16.61 15.22
N PHE A 119 17.54 -15.57 14.39
CA PHE A 119 16.67 -14.40 14.40
C PHE A 119 15.20 -14.78 14.15
N GLY A 120 14.29 -14.22 14.93
CA GLY A 120 12.84 -14.45 14.77
C GLY A 120 12.17 -13.54 13.74
N LEU A 121 12.86 -12.49 13.28
CA LEU A 121 12.42 -11.57 12.24
C LEU A 121 13.62 -10.93 11.54
N VAL A 122 13.53 -10.77 10.22
CA VAL A 122 14.51 -10.02 9.43
C VAL A 122 13.83 -8.86 8.72
N VAL A 123 14.40 -7.67 8.82
CA VAL A 123 13.92 -6.44 8.18
C VAL A 123 14.94 -5.98 7.16
N VAL A 124 14.50 -5.59 5.97
CA VAL A 124 15.36 -5.11 4.88
C VAL A 124 14.86 -3.75 4.40
N ASP A 125 15.67 -2.71 4.62
CA ASP A 125 15.34 -1.31 4.34
C ASP A 125 16.49 -0.61 3.57
N HIS A 126 16.40 -0.33 2.27
CA HIS A 126 15.22 -0.43 1.40
C HIS A 126 15.46 -1.27 0.14
N ALA A 127 14.38 -1.84 -0.40
CA ALA A 127 14.36 -2.78 -1.52
C ALA A 127 15.07 -2.23 -2.77
N THR A 128 14.84 -0.96 -3.12
CA THR A 128 15.33 -0.37 -4.38
C THR A 128 16.85 -0.40 -4.48
N ALA A 129 17.58 -0.26 -3.37
CA ALA A 129 19.04 -0.33 -3.35
C ALA A 129 19.58 -1.77 -3.50
N LEU A 130 18.72 -2.78 -3.43
CA LEU A 130 19.08 -4.21 -3.44
C LEU A 130 18.53 -4.94 -4.66
N VAL A 131 17.69 -4.30 -5.48
CA VAL A 131 17.24 -4.88 -6.74
C VAL A 131 18.41 -4.87 -7.72
N GLU A 132 18.84 -6.06 -8.14
CA GLU A 132 19.90 -6.20 -9.15
C GLU A 132 19.41 -5.75 -10.53
N GLY A 133 20.17 -4.86 -11.16
CA GLY A 133 19.84 -4.31 -12.47
C GLY A 133 18.78 -3.21 -12.42
N GLU A 134 18.01 -3.08 -13.50
CA GLU A 134 17.01 -2.02 -13.63
C GLU A 134 15.73 -2.36 -12.83
N ILE A 135 15.27 -1.44 -11.98
CA ILE A 135 14.15 -1.67 -11.05
C ILE A 135 12.82 -2.01 -11.74
N ASN A 136 12.70 -1.68 -13.03
CA ASN A 136 11.52 -1.92 -13.83
C ASN A 136 11.49 -3.33 -14.46
N TYR A 137 12.61 -4.06 -14.39
CA TYR A 137 12.71 -5.43 -14.87
C TYR A 137 12.33 -6.44 -13.81
N ARG A 138 11.79 -7.58 -14.26
CA ARG A 138 11.23 -8.60 -13.37
C ARG A 138 12.32 -9.34 -12.60
N GLU A 139 13.43 -9.60 -13.26
CA GLU A 139 14.48 -10.53 -12.84
C GLU A 139 15.15 -10.08 -11.55
N GLY A 140 15.44 -8.78 -11.40
CA GLY A 140 16.02 -8.25 -10.16
C GLY A 140 15.11 -8.43 -8.95
N TRP A 141 13.80 -8.26 -9.12
CA TRP A 141 12.83 -8.51 -8.04
C TRP A 141 12.74 -10.00 -7.71
N VAL A 142 12.73 -10.88 -8.71
CA VAL A 142 12.72 -12.34 -8.48
C VAL A 142 13.91 -12.75 -7.62
N ARG A 143 15.12 -12.34 -8.00
CA ARG A 143 16.35 -12.63 -7.23
C ARG A 143 16.29 -12.08 -5.81
N LEU A 144 15.84 -10.83 -5.63
CA LEU A 144 15.68 -10.25 -4.30
C LEU A 144 14.76 -11.12 -3.42
N TYR A 145 13.62 -11.57 -3.93
CA TYR A 145 12.74 -12.47 -3.18
C TYR A 145 13.34 -13.86 -2.95
N GLU A 146 14.14 -14.39 -3.88
CA GLU A 146 14.89 -15.63 -3.68
C GLU A 146 15.92 -15.49 -2.56
N HIS A 147 16.61 -14.35 -2.45
CA HIS A 147 17.50 -14.06 -1.32
C HIS A 147 16.74 -13.97 0.00
N LEU A 148 15.60 -13.27 0.03
CA LEU A 148 14.76 -13.17 1.23
C LEU A 148 14.20 -14.53 1.66
N ALA A 149 13.96 -15.45 0.72
CA ALA A 149 13.49 -16.80 1.02
C ALA A 149 14.55 -17.70 1.69
N ARG A 150 15.83 -17.29 1.72
CA ARG A 150 16.92 -18.03 2.39
C ARG A 150 16.92 -17.87 3.91
N PHE A 151 16.24 -16.85 4.43
CA PHE A 151 16.08 -16.69 5.88
C PHE A 151 15.05 -17.68 6.41
N ASN A 152 15.37 -18.38 7.49
CA ASN A 152 14.47 -19.25 8.24
C ASN A 152 13.53 -18.47 9.17
N ALA A 153 13.26 -17.21 8.83
CA ALA A 153 12.49 -16.25 9.60
C ALA A 153 11.54 -15.48 8.67
N PRO A 154 10.41 -14.97 9.19
CA PRO A 154 9.61 -14.00 8.46
C PRO A 154 10.45 -12.78 8.09
N THR A 155 10.19 -12.21 6.91
CA THR A 155 10.91 -11.04 6.41
C THR A 155 9.98 -9.84 6.24
N VAL A 156 10.46 -8.65 6.56
CA VAL A 156 9.82 -7.38 6.20
C VAL A 156 10.70 -6.69 5.18
N LEU A 157 10.16 -6.45 3.99
CA LEU A 157 10.82 -5.68 2.95
C LEU A 157 10.22 -4.27 2.93
N VAL A 158 11.07 -3.24 2.92
CA VAL A 158 10.62 -1.84 2.84
C VAL A 158 10.91 -1.30 1.45
N GLY A 159 9.92 -0.67 0.80
CA GLY A 159 10.11 -0.13 -0.54
C GLY A 159 9.37 1.16 -0.82
N HIS A 160 9.69 1.76 -1.96
CA HIS A 160 9.05 2.99 -2.40
C HIS A 160 7.82 2.68 -3.25
N SER A 161 6.78 3.50 -3.13
CA SER A 161 5.77 3.63 -4.19
C SER A 161 6.22 4.68 -5.20
N THR A 162 5.63 4.66 -6.39
CA THR A 162 5.84 5.74 -7.35
C THR A 162 5.35 7.08 -6.77
N ASP A 163 6.08 8.15 -7.06
CA ASP A 163 5.67 9.54 -6.77
C ASP A 163 4.76 10.10 -7.88
N SER A 164 4.62 9.36 -9.00
CA SER A 164 3.81 9.75 -10.14
C SER A 164 2.32 9.80 -9.79
N ARG A 165 1.64 10.76 -10.40
CA ARG A 165 0.19 10.94 -10.30
C ARG A 165 -0.46 10.68 -11.66
N GLN A 166 -1.59 9.99 -11.65
CA GLN A 166 -2.43 9.80 -12.83
C GLN A 166 -3.77 10.51 -12.59
N GLU A 167 -4.13 11.44 -13.47
CA GLU A 167 -5.34 12.27 -13.33
C GLU A 167 -5.46 12.96 -11.95
N GLY A 168 -4.33 13.43 -11.41
CA GLY A 168 -4.26 14.08 -10.10
C GLY A 168 -4.36 13.15 -8.89
N LYS A 169 -4.56 11.84 -9.09
CA LYS A 169 -4.57 10.83 -8.03
C LYS A 169 -3.22 10.17 -7.87
N GLN A 170 -2.86 9.89 -6.62
CA GLN A 170 -1.67 9.12 -6.30
C GLN A 170 -1.82 7.69 -6.83
N ILE A 171 -0.79 7.23 -7.54
CA ILE A 171 -0.70 5.83 -7.94
C ILE A 171 -0.26 5.03 -6.71
N LYS A 172 -1.11 4.09 -6.25
CA LYS A 172 -0.89 3.28 -5.04
C LYS A 172 -0.05 2.03 -5.27
N ARG A 173 0.74 1.99 -6.35
CA ARG A 173 1.56 0.84 -6.71
C ARG A 173 3.00 1.05 -6.23
N PRO A 174 3.69 0.00 -5.75
CA PRO A 174 5.13 0.07 -5.55
C PRO A 174 5.84 0.55 -6.81
N ALA A 175 6.97 1.22 -6.64
CA ALA A 175 7.86 1.55 -7.74
C ALA A 175 8.46 0.27 -8.33
N GLY A 176 8.73 0.29 -9.64
CA GLY A 176 9.31 -0.83 -10.38
C GLY A 176 8.27 -1.75 -11.03
N ASN A 177 8.64 -3.02 -11.16
CA ASN A 177 7.86 -4.04 -11.86
C ASN A 177 6.68 -4.58 -11.03
N ALA A 178 5.66 -5.16 -11.68
CA ALA A 178 4.59 -5.88 -10.98
C ALA A 178 5.12 -7.00 -10.04
N ALA A 179 6.26 -7.61 -10.40
CA ALA A 179 7.00 -8.58 -9.60
C ALA A 179 7.34 -8.09 -8.19
N ALA A 180 7.49 -6.77 -7.98
CA ALA A 180 7.71 -6.17 -6.67
C ALA A 180 6.64 -6.57 -5.64
N THR A 181 5.43 -6.89 -6.09
CA THR A 181 4.30 -7.29 -5.23
C THR A 181 3.93 -8.77 -5.28
N GLN A 182 4.31 -9.48 -6.34
CA GLN A 182 3.75 -10.82 -6.63
C GLN A 182 4.23 -11.89 -5.66
N PHE A 183 5.41 -11.72 -5.09
CA PHE A 183 6.04 -12.70 -4.20
C PHE A 183 5.81 -12.40 -2.70
N ALA A 184 5.31 -11.19 -2.39
CA ALA A 184 4.95 -10.82 -1.02
C ALA A 184 3.71 -11.60 -0.55
N ARG A 185 3.76 -12.14 0.68
CA ARG A 185 2.64 -12.83 1.33
C ARG A 185 1.60 -11.84 1.86
N ALA A 186 2.09 -10.70 2.34
CA ALA A 186 1.29 -9.60 2.83
C ALA A 186 1.88 -8.29 2.31
N ARG A 187 1.02 -7.28 2.15
CA ARG A 187 1.42 -5.95 1.72
C ARG A 187 0.78 -4.91 2.60
N VAL A 188 1.58 -3.93 3.02
CA VAL A 188 1.11 -2.77 3.78
C VAL A 188 1.48 -1.52 3.01
N PHE A 189 0.47 -0.80 2.53
CA PHE A 189 0.65 0.47 1.86
C PHE A 189 0.43 1.62 2.84
N LEU A 190 1.49 2.38 3.11
CA LEU A 190 1.42 3.59 3.92
C LEU A 190 1.27 4.82 3.01
N ASN A 191 0.15 5.52 3.14
CA ASN A 191 -0.12 6.74 2.40
C ASN A 191 -0.57 7.90 3.30
N ALA A 192 -0.65 9.08 2.71
CA ALA A 192 -1.31 10.22 3.30
C ALA A 192 -2.59 10.53 2.49
N PRO A 193 -3.70 10.91 3.12
CA PRO A 193 -4.88 11.39 2.40
C PRO A 193 -4.51 12.50 1.40
N GLY A 194 -4.91 12.34 0.13
CA GLY A 194 -4.55 13.28 -0.95
C GLY A 194 -3.08 13.22 -1.42
N GLY A 195 -2.28 12.27 -0.93
CA GLY A 195 -0.88 12.11 -1.28
C GLY A 195 0.02 13.25 -0.78
N LEU A 196 -0.37 13.93 0.30
CA LEU A 196 0.35 15.07 0.86
C LEU A 196 1.34 14.59 1.94
N VAL A 197 2.62 14.48 1.59
CA VAL A 197 3.70 14.04 2.50
C VAL A 197 3.72 14.83 3.81
N GLN A 198 3.47 16.15 3.73
CA GLN A 198 3.51 17.07 4.88
C GLN A 198 2.30 16.97 5.83
N SER A 199 1.21 16.33 5.39
CA SER A 199 0.08 16.07 6.29
C SER A 199 0.55 15.21 7.46
N PRO A 200 0.05 15.39 8.69
CA PRO A 200 0.30 14.44 9.77
C PRO A 200 -0.57 13.17 9.64
N LYS A 201 -1.67 13.23 8.86
CA LYS A 201 -2.58 12.10 8.67
C LYS A 201 -1.97 11.02 7.80
N ARG A 202 -2.19 9.77 8.17
CA ARG A 202 -1.72 8.57 7.47
C ARG A 202 -2.84 7.55 7.35
N VAL A 203 -2.76 6.71 6.34
CA VAL A 203 -3.62 5.53 6.19
C VAL A 203 -2.72 4.34 5.90
N LEU A 204 -2.91 3.27 6.66
CA LEU A 204 -2.34 1.96 6.41
C LEU A 204 -3.40 1.12 5.69
N GLU A 205 -3.11 0.73 4.45
CA GLU A 205 -3.95 -0.17 3.66
C GLU A 205 -3.28 -1.55 3.60
N PHE A 206 -4.03 -2.59 3.96
CA PHE A 206 -3.54 -3.95 4.04
C PHE A 206 -4.04 -4.77 2.86
N GLN A 207 -3.16 -5.59 2.27
CA GLN A 207 -3.53 -6.51 1.20
C GLN A 207 -2.87 -7.87 1.43
N ALA A 208 -3.68 -8.87 1.74
CA ALA A 208 -3.27 -10.25 1.93
C ALA A 208 -4.43 -11.21 1.64
N ASN A 209 -4.13 -12.48 1.37
CA ASN A 209 -5.18 -13.47 1.08
C ASN A 209 -5.88 -13.98 2.34
N ASN A 210 -5.18 -13.98 3.49
CA ASN A 210 -5.64 -14.61 4.73
C ASN A 210 -5.91 -13.58 5.84
N ALA A 211 -6.19 -12.32 5.49
CA ALA A 211 -6.60 -11.30 6.44
C ALA A 211 -7.52 -10.26 5.77
N GLU A 212 -8.66 -10.00 6.40
CA GLU A 212 -9.57 -8.90 6.06
C GLU A 212 -9.37 -7.79 7.09
N VAL A 213 -8.35 -6.97 6.87
CA VAL A 213 -8.04 -5.82 7.73
C VAL A 213 -8.50 -4.55 7.03
N GLU A 214 -9.48 -3.87 7.64
CA GLU A 214 -9.92 -2.56 7.19
C GLU A 214 -8.78 -1.54 7.27
N PRO A 215 -8.73 -0.53 6.36
CA PRO A 215 -7.71 0.50 6.42
C PRO A 215 -7.67 1.20 7.79
N ILE A 216 -6.47 1.32 8.35
CA ILE A 216 -6.28 2.00 9.63
C ILE A 216 -5.89 3.44 9.35
N HIS A 217 -6.72 4.36 9.83
CA HIS A 217 -6.43 5.79 9.81
C HIS A 217 -5.59 6.16 11.03
N CYS A 218 -4.48 6.86 10.78
CA CYS A 218 -3.53 7.26 11.80
C CYS A 218 -3.22 8.75 11.71
N VAL A 219 -2.69 9.29 12.81
CA VAL A 219 -2.00 10.57 12.86
C VAL A 219 -0.58 10.32 13.36
N LYS A 220 0.39 11.06 12.83
CA LYS A 220 1.74 11.10 13.39
C LYS A 220 1.73 11.87 14.70
N ASP A 221 2.24 11.25 15.77
CA ASP A 221 2.48 11.94 17.02
C ASP A 221 3.66 12.93 16.91
N LYS A 222 3.98 13.60 18.02
CA LYS A 222 5.08 14.58 18.10
C LYS A 222 6.47 13.97 17.82
N HIS A 223 6.61 12.65 17.92
CA HIS A 223 7.85 11.91 17.66
C HIS A 223 7.87 11.28 16.26
N GLY A 224 6.76 11.35 15.51
CA GLY A 224 6.61 10.82 14.17
C GLY A 224 6.02 9.41 14.10
N PHE A 225 5.72 8.77 15.23
CA PHE A 225 5.08 7.45 15.29
C PHE A 225 3.61 7.53 14.92
N LEU A 226 3.07 6.44 14.37
CA LEU A 226 1.66 6.37 14.02
C LEU A 226 0.84 6.06 15.26
N VAL A 227 -0.25 6.80 15.45
CA VAL A 227 -1.29 6.54 16.46
C VAL A 227 -2.63 6.49 15.73
N VAL A 228 -3.51 5.57 16.12
CA VAL A 228 -4.85 5.46 15.51
C VAL A 228 -5.62 6.77 15.69
N ASP A 229 -6.13 7.31 14.59
CA ASP A 229 -6.94 8.53 14.58
C ASP A 229 -8.33 8.21 15.12
N SER A 230 -8.57 8.51 16.40
CA SER A 230 -9.86 8.29 17.06
C SER A 230 -10.96 9.24 16.59
N GLU A 231 -10.61 10.31 15.87
CA GLU A 231 -11.56 11.29 15.33
C GLU A 231 -12.11 10.89 13.96
N VAL A 232 -11.51 9.90 13.29
CA VAL A 232 -12.09 9.34 12.07
C VAL A 232 -13.26 8.46 12.49
N PRO A 233 -14.51 8.81 12.11
CA PRO A 233 -15.63 7.92 12.36
C PRO A 233 -15.30 6.59 11.69
N LYS A 234 -15.33 5.48 12.45
CA LYS A 234 -15.26 4.13 11.87
C LYS A 234 -16.19 4.14 10.66
N GLU A 235 -15.64 4.01 9.45
CA GLU A 235 -16.45 3.97 8.23
C GLU A 235 -17.28 2.68 8.31
N SER A 236 -18.43 2.75 9.00
CA SER A 236 -19.57 1.92 8.64
C SER A 236 -19.72 2.10 7.14
N THR A 237 -19.78 0.99 6.41
CA THR A 237 -20.06 0.79 4.98
C THR A 237 -21.15 1.71 4.42
N LYS A 238 -20.92 3.02 4.44
CA LYS A 238 -21.75 4.03 3.83
C LYS A 238 -21.16 4.21 2.45
N LYS A 239 -21.78 3.53 1.48
CA LYS A 239 -21.85 4.02 0.09
C LYS A 239 -21.80 5.54 0.15
N ARG A 240 -20.68 6.15 -0.27
CA ARG A 240 -20.48 7.60 -0.27
C ARG A 240 -21.77 8.24 -0.76
N GLN A 241 -22.54 8.83 0.14
CA GLN A 241 -23.68 9.65 -0.25
C GLN A 241 -23.06 10.84 -0.97
N ARG A 242 -23.01 10.76 -2.31
CA ARG A 242 -22.76 11.93 -3.15
C ARG A 242 -23.72 13.01 -2.65
N SER A 243 -23.21 14.22 -2.43
CA SER A 243 -24.06 15.37 -2.11
C SER A 243 -25.21 15.42 -3.11
N GLU A 244 -26.40 15.83 -2.67
CA GLU A 244 -27.59 15.90 -3.55
C GLU A 244 -27.27 16.69 -4.83
N GLN A 245 -26.54 17.79 -4.70
CA GLN A 245 -26.01 18.58 -5.82
C GLN A 245 -25.20 17.75 -6.84
N ALA A 246 -24.43 16.75 -6.40
CA ALA A 246 -23.68 15.88 -7.29
C ALA A 246 -24.54 14.77 -7.91
N LYS A 247 -25.65 14.36 -7.27
CA LYS A 247 -26.64 13.47 -7.88
C LYS A 247 -27.44 14.20 -8.95
N ASP A 248 -27.87 15.43 -8.65
CA ASP A 248 -28.63 16.29 -9.55
C ASP A 248 -27.81 16.64 -10.79
N LEU A 249 -26.53 16.97 -10.63
CA LEU A 249 -25.64 17.22 -11.75
C LEU A 249 -25.46 15.98 -12.64
N ASN A 250 -25.29 14.79 -12.05
CA ASN A 250 -25.16 13.57 -12.85
C ASN A 250 -26.46 13.21 -13.59
N ALA A 251 -27.62 13.46 -12.98
CA ALA A 251 -28.91 13.30 -13.64
C ALA A 251 -29.06 14.28 -14.80
N LEU A 252 -28.69 15.54 -14.61
CA LEU A 252 -28.69 16.57 -15.65
C LEU A 252 -27.76 16.21 -16.81
N VAL A 253 -26.55 15.74 -16.51
CA VAL A 253 -25.58 15.28 -17.53
C VAL A 253 -26.16 14.15 -18.39
N ARG A 254 -26.86 13.20 -17.76
CA ARG A 254 -27.50 12.08 -18.48
C ARG A 254 -28.65 12.55 -19.36
N ASP A 255 -29.51 13.43 -18.85
CA ASP A 255 -30.63 14.01 -19.61
C ASP A 255 -30.12 14.75 -20.85
N LEU A 256 -29.10 15.62 -20.69
CA LEU A 256 -28.48 16.33 -21.81
C LEU A 256 -27.84 15.37 -22.82
N ALA A 257 -27.23 14.27 -22.36
CA ALA A 257 -26.62 13.28 -23.24
C ALA A 257 -27.65 12.54 -24.11
N THR A 258 -28.84 12.24 -23.58
CA THR A 258 -29.92 11.60 -24.38
C THR A 258 -30.54 12.53 -25.42
N LYS A 259 -30.41 13.85 -25.22
CA LYS A 259 -30.90 14.89 -26.13
C LYS A 259 -29.83 15.35 -27.14
N ALA A 260 -28.61 14.83 -27.02
CA ALA A 260 -27.54 15.15 -27.96
C ALA A 260 -27.86 14.59 -29.36
N PRO A 261 -27.49 15.30 -30.44
CA PRO A 261 -27.70 14.81 -31.80
C PRO A 261 -27.03 13.46 -32.05
N ARG A 262 -27.68 12.64 -32.88
CA ARG A 262 -27.18 11.32 -33.32
C ARG A 262 -26.03 11.45 -34.32
N GLY A 263 -25.31 10.34 -34.54
CA GLY A 263 -24.19 10.26 -35.48
C GLY A 263 -22.90 10.91 -34.97
N LEU A 264 -22.79 11.14 -33.67
CA LEU A 264 -21.59 11.69 -33.05
C LEU A 264 -20.72 10.56 -32.52
N ASN A 265 -19.43 10.82 -32.32
CA ASN A 265 -18.58 9.94 -31.50
C ASN A 265 -18.69 10.35 -30.02
N LYS A 266 -18.26 9.44 -29.11
CA LYS A 266 -18.34 9.64 -27.66
C LYS A 266 -17.70 10.97 -27.18
N SER A 267 -16.59 11.36 -27.80
CA SER A 267 -15.86 12.57 -27.42
C SER A 267 -16.64 13.83 -27.83
N GLU A 268 -17.21 13.83 -29.03
CA GLU A 268 -18.01 14.94 -29.56
C GLU A 268 -19.35 15.07 -28.81
N ALA A 269 -20.00 13.96 -28.47
CA ALA A 269 -21.19 13.97 -27.63
C ALA A 269 -20.90 14.56 -26.24
N ALA A 270 -19.79 14.16 -25.60
CA ALA A 270 -19.38 14.71 -24.30
C ALA A 270 -19.00 16.20 -24.36
N ARG A 271 -18.41 16.65 -25.48
CA ARG A 271 -18.11 18.06 -25.73
C ARG A 271 -19.39 18.90 -25.83
N ARG A 272 -20.41 18.42 -26.55
CA ARG A 272 -21.70 19.13 -26.66
C ARG A 272 -22.45 19.21 -25.35
N VAL A 273 -22.45 18.14 -24.55
CA VAL A 273 -23.04 18.17 -23.20
C VAL A 273 -22.30 19.18 -22.32
N THR A 274 -20.98 19.31 -22.48
CA THR A 274 -20.18 20.34 -21.80
C THR A 274 -20.61 21.75 -22.21
N GLU A 275 -20.76 22.00 -23.52
CA GLU A 275 -21.22 23.29 -24.04
C GLU A 275 -22.63 23.66 -23.55
N GLN A 276 -23.54 22.68 -23.48
CA GLN A 276 -24.90 22.89 -22.97
C GLN A 276 -24.91 23.17 -21.46
N LEU A 277 -24.11 22.45 -20.67
CA LEU A 277 -23.96 22.73 -19.24
C LEU A 277 -23.45 24.15 -18.98
N LEU A 278 -22.50 24.62 -19.78
CA LEU A 278 -21.95 25.96 -19.65
C LEU A 278 -22.95 27.04 -20.12
N SER A 279 -23.53 26.87 -21.30
CA SER A 279 -24.39 27.89 -21.93
C SER A 279 -25.78 28.00 -21.32
N VAL A 280 -26.37 26.90 -20.85
CA VAL A 280 -27.74 26.86 -20.31
C VAL A 280 -27.74 26.90 -18.79
N HIS A 281 -26.77 26.25 -18.15
CA HIS A 281 -26.76 26.08 -16.70
C HIS A 281 -25.63 26.84 -15.99
N GLY A 282 -24.71 27.48 -16.74
CA GLY A 282 -23.57 28.20 -16.16
C GLY A 282 -22.55 27.28 -15.46
N ILE A 283 -22.56 25.98 -15.76
CA ILE A 283 -21.73 24.98 -15.08
C ILE A 283 -20.54 24.61 -15.95
N GLU A 284 -19.34 24.95 -15.48
CA GLU A 284 -18.10 24.58 -16.16
C GLU A 284 -17.65 23.15 -15.76
N ARG A 285 -17.52 22.28 -16.77
CA ARG A 285 -16.98 20.92 -16.63
C ARG A 285 -16.11 20.58 -17.83
N LYS A 286 -15.15 19.67 -17.65
CA LYS A 286 -14.32 19.17 -18.76
C LYS A 286 -15.02 18.00 -19.45
N ALA A 287 -14.88 17.90 -20.77
CA ALA A 287 -15.47 16.83 -21.58
C ALA A 287 -15.08 15.42 -21.09
N ASP A 288 -13.84 15.22 -20.63
CA ASP A 288 -13.41 13.94 -20.05
C ASP A 288 -14.18 13.57 -18.77
N SER A 289 -14.53 14.55 -17.97
CA SER A 289 -15.34 14.32 -16.77
C SER A 289 -16.76 13.89 -17.13
N ILE A 290 -17.35 14.52 -18.17
CA ILE A 290 -18.67 14.15 -18.70
C ILE A 290 -18.65 12.73 -19.26
N ARG A 291 -17.64 12.41 -20.08
CA ARG A 291 -17.46 11.07 -20.64
C ARG A 291 -17.37 10.00 -19.56
N ASN A 292 -16.63 10.28 -18.47
CA ASN A 292 -16.53 9.37 -17.33
C ASN A 292 -17.86 9.20 -16.56
N ILE A 293 -18.70 10.23 -16.51
CA ILE A 293 -20.04 10.15 -15.90
C ILE A 293 -20.95 9.24 -16.75
N LEU A 294 -20.94 9.42 -18.07
CA LEU A 294 -21.78 8.67 -19.00
C LEU A 294 -21.35 7.21 -19.13
N ASN A 295 -20.04 6.94 -19.26
CA ASN A 295 -19.50 5.57 -19.32
C ASN A 295 -19.76 4.75 -18.04
N ARG A 296 -19.96 5.41 -16.90
CA ARG A 296 -20.25 4.76 -15.61
C ARG A 296 -21.74 4.78 -15.27
N SER A 297 -22.59 5.19 -16.21
CA SER A 297 -24.03 5.20 -16.02
C SER A 297 -24.58 3.79 -16.20
N GLU A 298 -25.33 3.31 -15.21
CA GLU A 298 -26.07 2.06 -15.33
C GLU A 298 -27.37 2.24 -16.14
N SER A 299 -27.84 3.49 -16.29
CA SER A 299 -29.09 3.81 -16.98
C SER A 299 -28.90 4.26 -18.43
N LEU A 300 -27.67 4.31 -18.94
CA LEU A 300 -27.37 4.71 -20.31
C LEU A 300 -26.30 3.80 -20.92
N ALA A 301 -26.50 3.40 -22.17
CA ALA A 301 -25.51 2.71 -22.98
C ALA A 301 -25.22 3.52 -24.23
N TRP A 302 -23.99 3.39 -24.73
CA TRP A 302 -23.64 3.99 -26.01
C TRP A 302 -24.02 3.05 -27.14
N ASN A 303 -24.78 3.54 -28.09
CA ASN A 303 -25.12 2.84 -29.31
C ASN A 303 -24.14 3.27 -30.42
N GLU A 304 -23.27 2.34 -30.84
CA GLU A 304 -22.25 2.59 -31.87
C GLU A 304 -22.88 2.76 -33.26
N GLU A 305 -24.06 2.20 -33.52
CA GLU A 305 -24.76 2.30 -34.81
C GLU A 305 -25.44 3.67 -34.96
N THR A 306 -26.06 4.16 -33.90
CA THR A 306 -26.76 5.45 -33.91
C THR A 306 -25.85 6.62 -33.51
N GLY A 307 -24.66 6.35 -32.98
CA GLY A 307 -23.71 7.34 -32.49
C GLY A 307 -24.32 8.22 -31.40
N SER A 308 -24.98 7.60 -30.42
CA SER A 308 -25.70 8.32 -29.35
C SER A 308 -25.78 7.56 -28.03
N TRP A 309 -26.07 8.27 -26.94
CA TRP A 309 -26.35 7.69 -25.63
C TRP A 309 -27.85 7.38 -25.50
N GLU A 310 -28.19 6.11 -25.28
CA GLU A 310 -29.56 5.62 -25.20
C GLU A 310 -29.84 5.03 -23.81
N ALA A 311 -31.09 5.12 -23.35
CA ALA A 311 -31.50 4.49 -22.10
C ALA A 311 -31.41 2.96 -22.20
N VAL A 312 -30.90 2.34 -21.14
CA VAL A 312 -30.87 0.87 -20.96
C VAL A 312 -32.16 0.41 -20.31
#